data_AF-A0A965HVY6-F1
#
_entry.id   AF-A0A965HVY6-F1
#
_cell.length_a   1.000
_cell.length_b   1.000
_cell.length_c   1.000
_cell.angle_alpha   90.00
_cell.angle_beta   90.00
_cell.angle_gamma   90.00
#
_symmetry.space_group_name_H-M   'P 1'
#
loop_
_entity.id
_entity.type
_entity.pdbx_description
1 polymer ?
#
loop_
_entity_poly.entity_id
_entity_poly.type
_entity_poly.pdbx_seq_one_letter_code
_entity_poly.pdbx_strand_id
1 'polypeptide(L)' 'MISYLSRFYDIAAGDLIMSGTPAGVGAINRGDVMEGSIEGLGSLTVSVV' A
#
# COMPACT_ATOMS: atom_id res chain seq x y z
N MET A 1 1.19 -8.16 13.58
CA MET A 1 1.24 -8.39 12.12
C MET A 1 2.51 -9.15 11.73
N ILE A 2 3.69 -8.54 11.83
CA ILE A 2 4.97 -9.16 11.46
C ILE A 2 5.14 -10.54 12.12
N SER A 3 5.03 -10.60 13.46
CA SER A 3 5.15 -11.86 14.21
C SER A 3 4.12 -12.93 13.84
N TYR A 4 2.94 -12.54 13.38
CA TYR A 4 1.93 -13.48 12.91
C TYR A 4 2.32 -14.04 11.54
N LEU A 5 2.75 -13.17 10.62
CA LEU A 5 3.21 -13.55 9.28
C LEU A 5 4.45 -14.46 9.33
N SER A 6 5.38 -14.18 10.24
CA SER A 6 6.60 -14.99 10.45
C SER A 6 6.35 -16.43 10.90
N ARG A 7 5.11 -16.79 11.27
CA ARG A 7 4.76 -18.19 11.58
C ARG A 7 4.53 -19.03 10.32
N PHE A 8 4.35 -18.38 9.17
CA PHE A 8 4.01 -19.00 7.90
C PHE A 8 5.11 -18.83 6.85
N TYR A 9 5.89 -17.75 6.93
CA TYR A 9 6.94 -17.41 5.97
C TYR A 9 8.21 -16.96 6.69
N ASP A 10 9.37 -17.30 6.12
CA ASP A 10 10.64 -16.72 6.50
C ASP A 10 10.74 -15.30 5.94
N ILE A 11 10.83 -14.30 6.82
CA ILE A 11 10.95 -12.89 6.44
C ILE A 11 12.43 -12.53 6.34
N ALA A 12 12.82 -11.92 5.23
CA ALA A 12 14.18 -11.51 4.94
C ALA A 12 14.30 -9.98 4.74
N ALA A 13 15.53 -9.50 4.73
CA ALA A 13 15.82 -8.10 4.45
C ALA A 13 15.41 -7.77 3.00
N GLY A 14 14.67 -6.68 2.84
CA GLY A 14 14.13 -6.25 1.54
C GLY A 14 12.67 -6.63 1.31
N ASP A 15 12.08 -7.47 2.16
CA ASP A 15 10.66 -7.83 2.06
C ASP A 15 9.75 -6.64 2.41
N LEU A 16 8.65 -6.51 1.66
CA LEU A 16 7.66 -5.44 1.83
C LEU A 16 6.35 -6.03 2.36
N ILE A 17 5.87 -5.48 3.48
CA ILE A 17 4.58 -5.86 4.07
C ILE A 17 3.58 -4.73 3.86
N MET A 18 2.56 -4.96 3.02
CA MET A 18 1.45 -4.04 2.85
C MET A 18 0.45 -4.24 3.99
N SER A 19 0.38 -3.28 4.91
CA SER A 19 -0.40 -3.40 6.17
C SER A 19 -1.92 -3.29 6.01
N GLY A 20 -2.41 -3.17 4.78
CA GLY A 20 -3.81 -2.98 4.44
C GLY A 20 -4.16 -1.52 4.14
N THR A 21 -5.41 -1.32 3.72
CA THR A 21 -5.99 -0.01 3.37
C THR A 21 -7.17 0.27 4.31
N PRO A 22 -7.38 1.51 4.76
CA PRO A 22 -8.60 1.88 5.48
C PRO A 22 -9.86 1.65 4.63
N ALA A 23 -11.03 1.77 5.26
CA ALA A 23 -12.29 1.78 4.53
C ALA A 23 -12.37 3.00 3.57
N GLY A 24 -13.21 2.89 2.54
CA GLY A 24 -13.41 3.95 1.54
C GLY A 24 -12.79 3.68 0.17
N VAL A 25 -12.39 2.44 -0.12
CA VAL A 25 -11.95 2.04 -1.47
C VAL A 25 -13.10 2.15 -2.48
N GLY A 26 -12.77 2.48 -3.72
CA GLY A 26 -13.71 2.65 -4.82
C GLY A 26 -13.10 2.28 -6.18
N ALA A 27 -13.95 2.12 -7.19
CA ALA A 27 -13.51 1.86 -8.55
C ALA A 27 -12.82 3.09 -9.16
N ILE A 28 -11.86 2.85 -10.04
CA ILE A 28 -11.14 3.87 -10.80
C ILE A 28 -11.32 3.63 -12.30
N ASN A 29 -11.24 4.69 -13.09
CA ASN A 29 -11.41 4.69 -14.54
C ASN A 29 -10.15 5.22 -15.24
N ARG A 30 -10.05 4.93 -16.53
CA ARG A 30 -8.99 5.52 -17.38
C ARG A 30 -9.12 7.04 -17.39
N GLY A 31 -8.00 7.73 -17.21
CA GLY A 31 -7.92 9.18 -17.07
C GLY A 31 -7.88 9.67 -15.61
N ASP A 32 -8.18 8.80 -14.63
CA ASP A 32 -8.13 9.19 -13.23
C ASP A 32 -6.70 9.44 -12.75
N VAL A 33 -6.55 10.34 -11.78
CA VAL A 33 -5.30 10.57 -11.04
C VAL A 33 -5.56 10.32 -9.57
N MET A 34 -4.83 9.37 -9.00
CA MET A 34 -4.88 9.02 -7.59
C MET A 34 -3.73 9.70 -6.84
N GLU A 35 -4.03 10.28 -5.68
CA GLU A 35 -3.05 10.85 -4.77
C GLU A 35 -3.13 10.13 -3.42
N GLY A 36 -1.99 9.66 -2.93
CA GLY A 36 -1.84 9.02 -1.63
C GLY A 36 -0.79 9.74 -0.79
N SER A 37 -1.07 9.92 0.50
CA SER A 37 -0.13 10.51 1.44
C SER A 37 -0.24 9.87 2.82
N ILE A 38 0.88 9.86 3.53
CA ILE A 38 0.98 9.47 4.93
C ILE A 38 1.84 10.55 5.60
N GLU A 39 1.40 11.06 6.74
CA GLU A 39 2.15 12.07 7.49
C GLU A 39 3.56 11.57 7.83
N GLY A 40 4.57 12.42 7.60
CA GLY A 40 5.99 12.07 7.79
C GLY A 40 6.61 11.26 6.65
N LEU A 41 5.81 10.87 5.64
CA LEU A 41 6.29 10.25 4.40
C LEU A 41 6.01 11.17 3.19
N GLY A 42 6.61 10.83 2.04
CA GLY A 42 6.34 11.53 0.78
C GLY A 42 4.94 11.23 0.24
N SER A 43 4.50 12.04 -0.73
CA SER A 43 3.28 11.79 -1.49
C SER A 43 3.53 10.85 -2.66
N LEU A 44 2.49 10.12 -3.06
CA LEU A 44 2.45 9.27 -4.24
C LEU A 44 1.34 9.75 -5.17
N THR A 45 1.66 10.01 -6.43
CA THR A 45 0.69 10.35 -7.48
C THR A 45 0.76 9.30 -8.57
N VAL A 46 -0.40 8.75 -8.96
CA VAL A 46 -0.51 7.72 -10.00
C VAL A 46 -1.58 8.12 -10.99
N SER A 47 -1.24 8.18 -12.28
CA SER A 47 -2.19 8.42 -13.36
C SER A 47 -2.60 7.11 -14.02
N VAL A 48 -3.90 6.90 -14.20
CA VAL A 48 -4.46 5.73 -14.89
C VAL A 48 -4.53 6.04 -16.39
N VAL A 49 -3.58 5.51 -17.16
CA VAL A 49 -3.44 5.82 -18.59
C VAL A 49 -4.21 4.89 -19.50
#